data_AF-A0A0L7M968-F1
#
_entry.id   AF-A0A0L7M968-F1
#
_cell.length_a   1.000
_cell.length_b   1.000
_cell.length_c   1.000
_cell.angle_alpha   90.00
_cell.angle_beta   90.00
_cell.angle_gamma   90.00
#
_symmetry.space_group_name_H-M   'P 1'
#
loop_
_entity.id
_entity.type
_entity.pdbx_description
1 polymer ?
#
loop_
_entity_poly.entity_id
_entity_poly.type
_entity_poly.pdbx_seq_one_letter_code
_entity_poly.pdbx_strand_id
1 'polypeptide(L)'
;PHVFAKIIADKIEKGCLKCGGVFGGGIAPSIGTLGGIGQVALSAWKTEAIAAATAAAEKAGAAAGLKAGNAQGMAIVIKGLKAYGVHELYPELLQSIGSKIPYYDIANIAKAIITKKTQMCGLNPSSANEAICKTININFKLIPNGNQNYYPTQTGIEKGVTQVVGKATQTADFLANKVSSETSSRIISKQTALIEAGFDSSTTSIYASIIVILIIVLIMIFIH
;
A
#
# COMPACT_ATOMS: atom_id res chain seq x y z
N PRO A 1 3.98 -12.09 9.17
CA PRO A 1 2.93 -12.81 8.41
C PRO A 1 2.16 -13.88 9.21
N HIS A 2 2.84 -14.80 9.93
CA HIS A 2 2.19 -15.92 10.64
C HIS A 2 1.40 -15.54 11.91
N VAL A 3 1.72 -14.43 12.58
CA VAL A 3 1.07 -14.04 13.84
C VAL A 3 -0.34 -13.44 13.61
N PHE A 4 -0.58 -12.82 12.45
CA PHE A 4 -1.82 -12.09 12.17
C PHE A 4 -2.99 -13.02 11.84
N ALA A 5 -2.74 -14.07 11.06
CA ALA A 5 -3.72 -15.12 10.81
C ALA A 5 -4.14 -15.81 12.13
N LYS A 6 -3.20 -15.94 13.07
CA LYS A 6 -3.43 -16.58 14.37
C LYS A 6 -4.39 -15.77 15.25
N ILE A 7 -4.28 -14.43 15.27
CA ILE A 7 -5.15 -13.56 16.08
C ILE A 7 -6.59 -13.53 15.55
N ILE A 8 -6.77 -13.56 14.23
CA ILE A 8 -8.10 -13.59 13.59
C ILE A 8 -8.76 -14.95 13.81
N ALA A 9 -8.01 -16.04 13.62
CA ALA A 9 -8.47 -17.38 13.96
C ALA A 9 -8.91 -17.47 15.43
N ASP A 10 -8.06 -17.00 16.37
CA ASP A 10 -8.33 -17.10 17.81
C ASP A 10 -9.58 -16.29 18.25
N LYS A 11 -9.85 -15.13 17.63
CA LYS A 11 -11.06 -14.34 17.92
C LYS A 11 -12.33 -14.99 17.38
N ILE A 12 -12.26 -15.57 16.19
CA ILE A 12 -13.41 -16.21 15.55
C ILE A 12 -13.69 -17.57 16.19
N GLU A 13 -12.65 -18.32 16.55
CA GLU A 13 -12.74 -19.61 17.23
C GLU A 13 -13.31 -19.45 18.65
N LYS A 14 -12.94 -18.39 19.38
CA LYS A 14 -13.57 -18.02 20.66
C LYS A 14 -15.04 -17.59 20.51
N GLY A 15 -15.42 -17.00 19.38
CA GLY A 15 -16.82 -16.74 19.04
C GLY A 15 -17.59 -18.04 18.76
N CYS A 16 -17.00 -18.95 17.99
CA CYS A 16 -17.58 -20.25 17.65
C CYS A 16 -17.69 -21.20 18.86
N LEU A 17 -16.75 -21.16 19.82
CA LEU A 17 -16.87 -21.93 21.07
C LEU A 17 -18.04 -21.46 21.95
N LYS A 18 -18.43 -20.18 21.87
CA LYS A 18 -19.65 -19.68 22.53
C LYS A 18 -20.94 -20.18 21.83
N CYS A 19 -20.90 -20.54 20.54
CA CYS A 19 -22.01 -21.24 19.88
C CYS A 19 -22.26 -22.60 20.51
N GLY A 20 -21.18 -23.35 20.79
CA GLY A 20 -21.25 -24.64 21.47
C GLY A 20 -21.66 -24.53 22.94
N GLY A 21 -21.35 -23.41 23.61
CA GLY A 21 -21.74 -23.18 25.00
C GLY A 21 -23.20 -22.79 25.21
N VAL A 22 -23.82 -22.08 24.24
CA VAL A 22 -25.25 -21.71 24.29
C VAL A 22 -26.15 -22.86 23.79
N PHE A 23 -25.62 -23.79 22.98
CA PHE A 23 -26.34 -24.98 22.52
C PHE A 23 -25.91 -26.30 23.21
N GLY A 24 -24.88 -26.29 24.05
CA GLY A 24 -24.27 -27.50 24.65
C GLY A 24 -24.71 -27.81 26.07
N GLY A 25 -25.59 -26.99 26.67
CA GLY A 25 -26.27 -27.33 27.91
C GLY A 25 -27.55 -28.08 27.60
N GLY A 26 -27.54 -29.41 27.75
CA GLY A 26 -28.66 -30.29 27.43
C GLY A 26 -29.99 -29.83 28.01
N ILE A 27 -30.87 -29.40 27.11
CA ILE A 27 -32.32 -29.58 27.04
C ILE A 27 -32.69 -28.78 25.80
N ALA A 28 -33.37 -29.40 24.84
CA ALA A 28 -34.09 -28.65 23.83
C ALA A 28 -35.35 -28.07 24.50
N PRO A 29 -35.60 -26.74 24.44
CA PRO A 29 -36.96 -26.28 24.49
C PRO A 29 -37.25 -25.40 23.28
N SER A 30 -38.16 -25.92 22.46
CA SER A 30 -39.27 -25.19 21.86
C SER A 30 -38.92 -23.94 21.03
N ILE A 31 -39.13 -24.12 19.73
CA ILE A 31 -39.17 -23.18 18.59
C ILE A 31 -40.13 -21.96 18.79
N GLY A 32 -40.69 -21.71 19.98
CA GLY A 32 -41.75 -20.71 20.20
C GLY A 32 -41.34 -19.38 20.86
N THR A 33 -40.27 -19.33 21.67
CA THR A 33 -39.96 -18.16 22.51
C THR A 33 -38.59 -17.53 22.26
N LEU A 34 -37.75 -18.18 21.44
CA LEU A 34 -36.45 -17.66 21.00
C LEU A 34 -36.52 -16.82 19.70
N GLY A 35 -37.70 -16.59 19.14
CA GLY A 35 -37.87 -15.79 17.92
C GLY A 35 -37.25 -14.40 18.06
N GLY A 36 -37.49 -13.71 19.18
CA GLY A 36 -36.90 -12.38 19.45
C GLY A 36 -35.47 -12.43 19.99
N ILE A 37 -35.16 -13.28 20.96
CA ILE A 37 -33.82 -13.32 21.60
C ILE A 37 -32.78 -13.94 20.67
N GLY A 38 -33.18 -14.94 19.88
CA GLY A 38 -32.38 -15.55 18.82
C GLY A 38 -32.18 -14.62 17.63
N GLN A 39 -33.18 -13.84 17.20
CA GLN A 39 -33.01 -12.80 16.17
C GLN A 39 -32.17 -11.62 16.65
N VAL A 40 -32.28 -11.20 17.92
CA VAL A 40 -31.43 -10.15 18.50
C VAL A 40 -29.98 -10.62 18.61
N ALA A 41 -29.75 -11.88 19.02
CA ALA A 41 -28.43 -12.48 19.00
C ALA A 41 -27.89 -12.64 17.57
N LEU A 42 -28.69 -13.11 16.61
CA LEU A 42 -28.29 -13.23 15.19
C LEU A 42 -27.99 -11.87 14.56
N SER A 43 -28.80 -10.84 14.84
CA SER A 43 -28.61 -9.50 14.28
C SER A 43 -27.39 -8.80 14.89
N ALA A 44 -27.12 -9.00 16.20
CA ALA A 44 -25.86 -8.59 16.82
C ALA A 44 -24.66 -9.30 16.17
N TRP A 45 -24.76 -10.61 15.90
CA TRP A 45 -23.71 -11.39 15.24
C TRP A 45 -23.46 -10.97 13.79
N LYS A 46 -24.51 -10.71 13.02
CA LYS A 46 -24.41 -10.17 11.65
C LYS A 46 -23.67 -8.83 11.67
N THR A 47 -23.99 -7.98 12.65
CA THR A 47 -23.35 -6.66 12.81
C THR A 47 -21.87 -6.80 13.18
N GLU A 48 -21.53 -7.69 14.12
CA GLU A 48 -20.13 -7.96 14.49
C GLU A 48 -19.32 -8.58 13.34
N ALA A 49 -19.91 -9.50 12.57
CA ALA A 49 -19.27 -10.11 11.41
C ALA A 49 -18.99 -9.09 10.31
N ILE A 50 -19.94 -8.19 10.02
CA ILE A 50 -19.74 -7.10 9.05
C ILE A 50 -18.66 -6.13 9.56
N ALA A 51 -18.68 -5.76 10.85
CA ALA A 51 -17.66 -4.89 11.42
C ALA A 51 -16.25 -5.49 11.33
N ALA A 52 -16.11 -6.79 11.61
CA ALA A 52 -14.84 -7.51 11.46
C ALA A 52 -14.39 -7.59 9.99
N ALA A 53 -15.31 -7.85 9.07
CA ALA A 53 -15.02 -7.89 7.63
C ALA A 53 -14.57 -6.52 7.10
N THR A 54 -15.22 -5.44 7.52
CA THR A 54 -14.83 -4.06 7.18
C THR A 54 -13.44 -3.73 7.70
N ALA A 55 -13.14 -4.02 8.96
CA ALA A 55 -11.82 -3.76 9.52
C ALA A 55 -10.70 -4.55 8.80
N ALA A 56 -11.00 -5.77 8.34
CA ALA A 56 -10.07 -6.56 7.55
C ALA A 56 -9.91 -6.01 6.12
N ALA A 57 -11.01 -5.59 5.50
CA ALA A 57 -11.03 -4.99 4.17
C ALA A 57 -10.25 -3.68 4.11
N GLU A 58 -10.38 -2.82 5.12
CA GLU A 58 -9.61 -1.57 5.25
C GLU A 58 -8.11 -1.84 5.36
N LYS A 59 -7.70 -2.84 6.15
CA LYS A 59 -6.29 -3.22 6.26
C LYS A 59 -5.74 -3.79 4.96
N ALA A 60 -6.50 -4.65 4.28
CA ALA A 60 -6.12 -5.21 2.99
C ALA A 60 -6.04 -4.10 1.92
N GLY A 61 -7.01 -3.18 1.91
CA GLY A 61 -7.01 -2.00 1.07
C GLY A 61 -5.79 -1.13 1.31
N ALA A 62 -5.49 -0.79 2.57
CA ALA A 62 -4.32 0.02 2.91
C ALA A 62 -3.01 -0.64 2.47
N ALA A 63 -2.87 -1.97 2.64
CA ALA A 63 -1.69 -2.70 2.19
C ALA A 63 -1.55 -2.69 0.65
N ALA A 64 -2.64 -2.97 -0.07
CA ALA A 64 -2.66 -2.93 -1.54
C ALA A 64 -2.38 -1.53 -2.08
N GLY A 65 -2.98 -0.52 -1.47
CA GLY A 65 -2.78 0.90 -1.76
C GLY A 65 -1.32 1.30 -1.59
N LEU A 66 -0.72 1.00 -0.43
CA LEU A 66 0.68 1.32 -0.16
C LEU A 66 1.63 0.65 -1.16
N LYS A 67 1.39 -0.63 -1.50
CA LYS A 67 2.18 -1.37 -2.50
C LYS A 67 2.10 -0.69 -3.87
N ALA A 68 0.89 -0.35 -4.33
CA ALA A 68 0.68 0.31 -5.61
C ALA A 68 1.26 1.73 -5.65
N GLY A 69 1.01 2.52 -4.61
CA GLY A 69 1.51 3.90 -4.49
C GLY A 69 3.04 3.94 -4.50
N ASN A 70 3.70 3.11 -3.68
CA ASN A 70 5.16 3.06 -3.62
C ASN A 70 5.80 2.63 -4.95
N ALA A 71 5.22 1.63 -5.63
CA ALA A 71 5.69 1.20 -6.94
C ALA A 71 5.62 2.34 -7.97
N GLN A 72 4.51 3.08 -7.97
CA GLN A 72 4.31 4.21 -8.86
C GLN A 72 5.23 5.40 -8.52
N GLY A 73 5.37 5.74 -7.24
CA GLY A 73 6.27 6.79 -6.78
C GLY A 73 7.71 6.53 -7.21
N MET A 74 8.19 5.30 -7.00
CA MET A 74 9.50 4.85 -7.46
C MET A 74 9.66 5.00 -8.99
N ALA A 75 8.69 4.55 -9.77
CA ALA A 75 8.75 4.65 -11.23
C ALA A 75 8.83 6.11 -11.71
N ILE A 76 8.10 7.02 -11.06
CA ILE A 76 8.12 8.45 -11.38
C ILE A 76 9.46 9.07 -11.02
N VAL A 77 10.04 8.75 -9.86
CA VAL A 77 11.37 9.26 -9.48
C VAL A 77 12.41 8.80 -10.49
N ILE A 78 12.44 7.50 -10.83
CA ILE A 78 13.38 6.97 -11.82
C ILE A 78 13.20 7.69 -13.16
N LYS A 79 11.97 7.82 -13.66
CA LYS A 79 11.69 8.51 -14.93
C LYS A 79 12.09 9.98 -14.89
N GLY A 80 11.81 10.67 -13.79
CA GLY A 80 12.20 12.05 -13.57
C GLY A 80 13.72 12.19 -13.62
N LEU A 81 14.46 11.43 -12.81
CA LEU A 81 15.92 11.48 -12.78
C LEU A 81 16.55 11.12 -14.13
N LYS A 82 15.97 10.18 -14.90
CA LYS A 82 16.39 9.91 -16.28
C LYS A 82 16.23 11.15 -17.17
N ALA A 83 15.11 11.86 -17.08
CA ALA A 83 14.89 13.10 -17.82
C ALA A 83 15.87 14.22 -17.42
N TYR A 84 16.34 14.22 -16.18
CA TYR A 84 17.41 15.12 -15.73
C TYR A 84 18.81 14.70 -16.23
N GLY A 85 18.96 13.56 -16.92
CA GLY A 85 20.23 13.05 -17.42
C GLY A 85 21.01 12.21 -16.42
N VAL A 86 20.41 11.86 -15.27
CA VAL A 86 21.07 11.08 -14.21
C VAL A 86 21.35 9.64 -14.65
N HIS A 87 20.69 9.14 -15.70
CA HIS A 87 20.97 7.80 -16.22
C HIS A 87 22.39 7.66 -16.76
N GLU A 88 22.82 8.63 -17.57
CA GLU A 88 24.16 8.68 -18.15
C GLU A 88 25.21 8.99 -17.09
N LEU A 89 24.83 9.75 -16.04
CA LEU A 89 25.72 10.06 -14.93
C LEU A 89 25.89 8.86 -13.98
N TYR A 90 24.80 8.27 -13.51
CA TYR A 90 24.86 7.28 -12.45
C TYR A 90 23.72 6.25 -12.57
N PRO A 91 23.86 5.25 -13.46
CA PRO A 91 22.80 4.28 -13.70
C PRO A 91 22.52 3.40 -12.46
N GLU A 92 23.56 3.09 -11.67
CA GLU A 92 23.43 2.27 -10.44
C GLU A 92 22.60 2.97 -9.34
N LEU A 93 22.59 4.31 -9.30
CA LEU A 93 21.70 5.04 -8.39
C LEU A 93 20.24 4.76 -8.72
N LEU A 94 19.88 4.75 -10.00
CA LEU A 94 18.51 4.50 -10.42
C LEU A 94 18.05 3.08 -10.06
N GLN A 95 18.96 2.10 -10.06
CA GLN A 95 18.69 0.73 -9.61
C GLN A 95 18.58 0.61 -8.09
N SER A 96 19.26 1.50 -7.36
CA SER A 96 19.26 1.53 -5.89
C SER A 96 18.01 2.21 -5.30
N ILE A 97 17.29 3.01 -6.10
CA ILE A 97 16.06 3.68 -5.67
C ILE A 97 14.95 2.63 -5.51
N GLY A 98 14.28 2.65 -4.36
CA GLY A 98 13.25 1.69 -3.96
C GLY A 98 13.78 0.39 -3.35
N SER A 99 15.04 0.02 -3.60
CA SER A 99 15.67 -1.18 -3.04
C SER A 99 16.53 -0.87 -1.81
N LYS A 100 17.44 0.12 -1.93
CA LYS A 100 18.35 0.56 -0.87
C LYS A 100 18.03 1.97 -0.40
N ILE A 101 17.67 2.86 -1.33
CA ILE A 101 17.37 4.27 -1.05
C ILE A 101 15.86 4.45 -1.24
N PRO A 102 15.10 4.88 -0.22
CA PRO A 102 13.69 5.20 -0.39
C PRO A 102 13.51 6.27 -1.46
N TYR A 103 12.50 6.13 -2.34
CA TYR A 103 12.29 7.09 -3.43
C TYR A 103 11.99 8.51 -2.94
N TYR A 104 11.50 8.64 -1.70
CA TYR A 104 11.23 9.91 -1.04
C TYR A 104 12.43 10.51 -0.29
N ASP A 105 13.59 9.84 -0.30
CA ASP A 105 14.79 10.29 0.39
C ASP A 105 15.58 11.30 -0.45
N ILE A 106 15.08 12.54 -0.45
CA ILE A 106 15.66 13.66 -1.21
C ILE A 106 17.13 13.86 -0.87
N ALA A 107 17.49 13.79 0.41
CA ALA A 107 18.85 14.07 0.89
C ALA A 107 19.86 13.05 0.35
N ASN A 108 19.57 11.75 0.47
CA ASN A 108 20.48 10.72 -0.01
C ASN A 108 20.55 10.67 -1.54
N ILE A 109 19.42 10.87 -2.24
CA ILE A 109 19.40 10.93 -3.70
C ILE A 109 20.24 12.13 -4.19
N ALA A 110 20.01 13.33 -3.64
CA ALA A 110 20.75 14.53 -4.02
C ALA A 110 22.25 14.40 -3.73
N LYS A 111 22.60 13.90 -2.54
CA LYS A 111 24.00 13.64 -2.15
C LYS A 111 24.70 12.70 -3.11
N ALA A 112 24.06 11.58 -3.48
CA ALA A 112 24.63 10.63 -4.42
C ALA A 112 24.89 11.25 -5.81
N ILE A 113 23.94 12.05 -6.32
CA ILE A 113 24.09 12.77 -7.59
C ILE A 113 25.24 13.77 -7.51
N ILE A 114 25.31 14.57 -6.43
CA ILE A 114 26.37 15.57 -6.22
C ILE A 114 27.75 14.88 -6.19
N THR A 115 27.91 13.82 -5.39
CA THR A 115 29.19 13.11 -5.27
C THR A 115 29.64 12.56 -6.62
N LYS A 116 28.75 11.89 -7.36
CA LYS A 116 29.11 11.29 -8.65
C LYS A 116 29.39 12.35 -9.72
N LYS A 117 28.64 13.46 -9.70
CA LYS A 117 28.89 14.63 -10.54
C LYS A 117 30.27 15.22 -10.25
N THR A 118 30.65 15.44 -8.99
CA THR A 118 31.98 15.98 -8.65
C THR A 118 33.10 15.07 -9.14
N GLN A 119 32.95 13.76 -9.02
CA GLN A 119 33.94 12.80 -9.50
C GLN A 119 34.10 12.86 -11.03
N MET A 120 33.01 12.82 -11.79
CA MET A 120 33.10 12.76 -13.26
C MET A 120 33.32 14.12 -13.92
N CYS A 121 32.69 15.16 -13.41
CA CYS A 121 32.78 16.51 -13.98
C CYS A 121 33.99 17.30 -13.47
N GLY A 122 34.58 16.90 -12.34
CA GLY A 122 35.72 17.58 -11.72
C GLY A 122 37.03 16.80 -11.82
N LEU A 123 37.02 15.51 -11.46
CA LEU A 123 38.25 14.73 -11.27
C LEU A 123 38.68 13.88 -12.48
N ASN A 124 37.80 13.66 -13.45
CA ASN A 124 38.09 12.80 -14.60
C ASN A 124 37.60 13.41 -15.92
N PRO A 125 38.22 14.50 -16.40
CA PRO A 125 37.78 15.19 -17.61
C PRO A 125 37.99 14.32 -18.85
N SER A 126 36.89 14.07 -19.57
CA SER A 126 36.83 13.40 -20.87
C SER A 126 35.73 14.08 -21.69
N SER A 127 35.83 14.09 -23.02
CA SER A 127 34.80 14.67 -23.89
C SER A 127 33.41 14.08 -23.66
N ALA A 128 33.34 12.77 -23.36
CA ALA A 128 32.10 12.10 -22.98
C ALA A 128 31.55 12.61 -21.64
N ASN A 129 32.42 12.76 -20.64
CA ASN A 129 32.04 13.27 -19.32
C ASN A 129 31.59 14.73 -19.41
N GLU A 130 32.25 15.55 -20.23
CA GLU A 130 31.89 16.95 -20.42
C GLU A 130 30.48 17.12 -20.98
N ALA A 131 30.09 16.31 -21.97
CA ALA A 131 28.73 16.31 -22.54
C ALA A 131 27.67 15.92 -21.49
N ILE A 132 27.93 14.88 -20.70
CA ILE A 132 27.04 14.45 -19.59
C ILE A 132 26.92 15.57 -18.55
N CYS A 133 28.04 16.15 -18.14
CA CYS A 133 28.10 17.20 -17.14
C CYS A 133 27.38 18.47 -17.58
N LYS A 134 27.49 18.84 -18.86
CA LYS A 134 26.73 19.94 -19.47
C LYS A 134 25.23 19.68 -19.42
N THR A 135 24.81 18.46 -19.74
CA THR A 135 23.39 18.05 -19.68
C THR A 135 22.84 18.18 -18.26
N ILE A 136 23.56 17.64 -17.25
CA ILE A 136 23.19 17.81 -15.83
C ILE A 136 23.14 19.29 -15.45
N ASN A 137 24.14 20.09 -15.86
CA ASN A 137 24.19 21.51 -15.54
C ASN A 137 22.98 22.27 -16.07
N ILE A 138 22.53 21.97 -17.29
CA ILE A 138 21.35 22.61 -17.90
C ILE A 138 20.08 22.16 -17.18
N ASN A 139 19.88 20.86 -17.02
CA ASN A 139 18.65 20.29 -16.45
C ASN A 139 18.42 20.71 -15.00
N PHE A 140 19.50 20.77 -14.20
CA PHE A 140 19.44 21.24 -12.81
C PHE A 140 19.61 22.76 -12.66
N LYS A 141 19.73 23.52 -13.77
CA LYS A 141 19.91 24.97 -13.78
C LYS A 141 21.11 25.43 -12.95
N LEU A 142 22.25 24.76 -13.14
CA LEU A 142 23.50 25.02 -12.44
C LEU A 142 24.38 26.04 -13.16
N ILE A 143 24.11 26.27 -14.44
CA ILE A 143 24.80 27.26 -15.28
C ILE A 143 23.79 28.21 -15.90
N PRO A 144 24.22 29.42 -16.31
CA PRO A 144 23.36 30.32 -17.06
C PRO A 144 22.91 29.65 -18.36
N ASN A 145 21.60 29.66 -18.60
CA ASN A 145 21.01 29.25 -19.87
C ASN A 145 20.01 30.32 -20.30
N GLY A 146 20.47 31.28 -21.11
CA GLY A 146 19.74 32.50 -21.40
C GLY A 146 19.51 33.35 -20.13
N ASN A 147 18.31 33.93 -19.99
CA ASN A 147 17.94 34.80 -18.87
C ASN A 147 17.45 34.04 -17.61
N GLN A 148 17.69 32.73 -17.51
CA GLN A 148 17.21 31.93 -16.40
C GLN A 148 18.09 32.07 -15.15
N ASN A 149 17.45 32.23 -13.98
CA ASN A 149 18.13 32.12 -12.69
C ASN A 149 18.79 30.74 -12.57
N TYR A 150 20.07 30.75 -12.22
CA TYR A 150 20.85 29.54 -11.94
C TYR A 150 21.10 29.41 -10.44
N TYR A 151 21.40 28.19 -10.00
CA TYR A 151 21.66 27.86 -8.62
C TYR A 151 23.07 27.30 -8.46
N PRO A 152 23.68 27.44 -7.27
CA PRO A 152 24.84 26.62 -6.90
C PRO A 152 24.52 25.13 -7.06
N THR A 153 25.53 24.32 -7.42
CA THR A 153 25.40 22.88 -7.70
C THR A 153 24.54 22.14 -6.69
N GLN A 154 24.83 22.33 -5.40
CA GLN A 154 24.10 21.67 -4.32
C GLN A 154 22.61 22.07 -4.31
N THR A 155 22.33 23.37 -4.28
CA THR A 155 20.96 23.90 -4.24
C THR A 155 20.14 23.51 -5.48
N GLY A 156 20.74 23.56 -6.67
CA GLY A 156 20.05 23.21 -7.91
C GLY A 156 19.69 21.73 -7.98
N ILE A 157 20.61 20.85 -7.55
CA ILE A 157 20.35 19.40 -7.49
C ILE A 157 19.30 19.07 -6.44
N GLU A 158 19.42 19.61 -5.22
CA GLU A 158 18.43 19.41 -4.17
C GLU A 158 17.04 19.87 -4.61
N LYS A 159 16.92 21.03 -5.27
CA LYS A 159 15.65 21.52 -5.83
C LYS A 159 15.10 20.62 -6.93
N GLY A 160 15.92 20.17 -7.87
CA GLY A 160 15.49 19.28 -8.95
C GLY A 160 14.99 17.94 -8.41
N VAL A 161 15.73 17.35 -7.47
CA VAL A 161 15.32 16.12 -6.78
C VAL A 161 14.02 16.35 -6.01
N THR A 162 13.90 17.45 -5.26
CA THR A 162 12.69 17.79 -4.51
C THR A 162 11.47 17.91 -5.42
N GLN A 163 11.60 18.51 -6.60
CA GLN A 163 10.50 18.61 -7.57
C GLN A 163 10.05 17.25 -8.09
N VAL A 164 11.01 16.39 -8.42
CA VAL A 164 10.73 15.03 -8.92
C VAL A 164 10.08 14.18 -7.82
N VAL A 165 10.67 14.18 -6.62
CA VAL A 165 10.16 13.45 -5.46
C VAL A 165 8.79 13.97 -5.05
N GLY A 166 8.58 15.28 -5.00
CA GLY A 166 7.28 15.87 -4.64
C GLY A 166 6.16 15.43 -5.58
N LYS A 167 6.40 15.44 -6.90
CA LYS A 167 5.45 14.90 -7.89
C LYS A 167 5.21 13.41 -7.73
N ALA A 168 6.27 12.65 -7.43
CA ALA A 168 6.20 11.22 -7.19
C ALA A 168 5.35 10.89 -5.97
N THR A 169 5.59 11.57 -4.84
CA THR A 169 4.83 11.40 -3.59
C THR A 169 3.36 11.75 -3.78
N GLN A 170 3.04 12.89 -4.41
CA GLN A 170 1.65 13.24 -4.70
C GLN A 170 0.93 12.19 -5.55
N THR A 171 1.60 11.67 -6.57
CA THR A 171 1.02 10.64 -7.44
C THR A 171 0.90 9.28 -6.72
N ALA A 172 1.89 8.95 -5.89
CA ALA A 172 1.90 7.75 -5.06
C ALA A 172 0.74 7.77 -4.06
N ASP A 173 0.53 8.89 -3.36
CA ASP A 173 -0.54 9.07 -2.39
C ASP A 173 -1.92 8.98 -3.06
N PHE A 174 -2.09 9.63 -4.22
CA PHE A 174 -3.32 9.55 -4.99
C PHE A 174 -3.64 8.09 -5.40
N LEU A 175 -2.66 7.38 -5.95
CA LEU A 175 -2.85 6.00 -6.35
C LEU A 175 -3.08 5.07 -5.16
N ALA A 176 -2.36 5.29 -4.05
CA ALA A 176 -2.51 4.51 -2.84
C ALA A 176 -3.93 4.64 -2.27
N ASN A 177 -4.46 5.86 -2.21
CA ASN A 177 -5.83 6.12 -1.75
C ASN A 177 -6.86 5.49 -2.68
N LYS A 178 -6.67 5.61 -4.00
CA LYS A 178 -7.56 5.00 -4.99
C LYS A 178 -7.61 3.48 -4.85
N VAL A 179 -6.46 2.82 -4.90
CA VAL A 179 -6.37 1.35 -4.82
C VAL A 179 -6.83 0.84 -3.46
N SER A 180 -6.56 1.57 -2.38
CA SER A 180 -7.04 1.24 -1.03
C SER A 180 -8.56 1.26 -0.96
N SER A 181 -9.18 2.34 -1.45
CA SER A 181 -10.63 2.50 -1.48
C SER A 181 -11.31 1.43 -2.36
N GLU A 182 -10.81 1.22 -3.58
CA GLU A 182 -11.35 0.22 -4.51
C GLU A 182 -11.23 -1.20 -3.95
N THR A 183 -10.08 -1.53 -3.35
CA THR A 183 -9.84 -2.86 -2.77
C THR A 183 -10.72 -3.09 -1.54
N SER A 184 -10.77 -2.12 -0.61
CA SER A 184 -11.62 -2.20 0.57
C SER A 184 -13.09 -2.33 0.19
N SER A 185 -13.59 -1.47 -0.69
CA SER A 185 -14.98 -1.50 -1.18
C SER A 185 -15.34 -2.84 -1.81
N ARG A 186 -14.45 -3.38 -2.66
CA ARG A 186 -14.65 -4.71 -3.28
C ARG A 186 -14.71 -5.83 -2.25
N ILE A 187 -13.87 -5.80 -1.23
CA ILE A 187 -13.87 -6.81 -0.17
C ILE A 187 -15.14 -6.67 0.67
N ILE A 188 -15.49 -5.46 1.11
CA ILE A 188 -16.70 -5.18 1.89
C ILE A 188 -17.94 -5.67 1.15
N SER A 189 -18.11 -5.28 -0.12
CA SER A 189 -19.27 -5.69 -0.94
C SER A 189 -19.38 -7.21 -1.05
N LYS A 190 -18.28 -7.91 -1.33
CA LYS A 190 -18.28 -9.38 -1.39
C LYS A 190 -18.58 -10.02 -0.04
N GLN A 191 -18.00 -9.50 1.04
CA GLN A 191 -18.19 -10.07 2.38
C GLN A 191 -19.60 -9.84 2.90
N THR A 192 -20.15 -8.64 2.72
CA THR A 192 -21.53 -8.33 3.09
C THR A 192 -22.50 -9.23 2.34
N ALA A 193 -22.33 -9.42 1.02
CA ALA A 193 -23.20 -10.31 0.24
C ALA A 193 -23.11 -11.78 0.72
N LEU A 194 -21.92 -12.27 1.08
CA LEU A 194 -21.74 -13.62 1.61
C LEU A 194 -22.35 -13.79 2.99
N ILE A 195 -22.20 -12.78 3.85
CA ILE A 195 -22.82 -12.74 5.17
C ILE A 195 -24.35 -12.72 5.01
N GLU A 196 -24.91 -11.85 4.18
CA GLU A 196 -26.36 -11.80 3.93
C GLU A 196 -26.90 -13.13 3.41
N ALA A 197 -26.27 -13.69 2.37
CA ALA A 197 -26.69 -14.98 1.82
C ALA A 197 -26.61 -16.13 2.84
N GLY A 198 -25.63 -16.13 3.75
CA GLY A 198 -25.51 -17.15 4.79
C GLY A 198 -26.53 -17.00 5.93
N PHE A 199 -26.99 -15.79 6.22
CA PHE A 199 -28.03 -15.53 7.23
C PHE A 199 -29.45 -15.72 6.66
N ASP A 200 -29.65 -15.54 5.35
CA ASP A 200 -30.94 -15.78 4.67
C ASP A 200 -31.16 -17.27 4.34
N SER A 201 -30.11 -18.10 4.43
CA SER A 201 -30.17 -19.54 4.21
C SER A 201 -30.76 -20.29 5.42
N SER A 202 -31.66 -21.24 5.18
CA SER A 202 -32.41 -22.00 6.21
C SER A 202 -31.55 -22.98 7.05
N THR A 203 -30.22 -22.96 6.89
CA THR A 203 -29.26 -23.83 7.58
C THR A 203 -28.21 -23.01 8.33
N THR A 204 -28.62 -22.36 9.42
CA THR A 204 -27.88 -21.29 10.12
C THR A 204 -26.56 -21.71 10.80
N SER A 205 -26.33 -23.01 11.06
CA SER A 205 -25.16 -23.47 11.82
C SER A 205 -23.91 -23.77 10.98
N ILE A 206 -24.07 -24.26 9.73
CA ILE A 206 -22.95 -24.70 8.88
C ILE A 206 -22.32 -23.50 8.14
N TYR A 207 -23.11 -22.47 7.86
CA TYR A 207 -22.69 -21.30 7.07
C TYR A 207 -21.74 -20.37 7.81
N ALA A 208 -21.83 -20.25 9.14
CA ALA A 208 -20.93 -19.41 9.91
C ALA A 208 -19.46 -19.85 9.74
N SER A 209 -19.18 -21.16 9.77
CA SER A 209 -17.84 -21.71 9.56
C SER A 209 -17.35 -21.52 8.12
N ILE A 210 -18.25 -21.60 7.12
CA ILE A 210 -17.91 -21.40 5.70
C ILE A 210 -17.60 -19.93 5.39
N ILE A 211 -18.40 -18.99 5.92
CA ILE A 211 -18.17 -17.55 5.75
C ILE A 211 -16.79 -17.15 6.28
N VAL A 212 -16.42 -17.66 7.45
CA VAL A 212 -15.09 -17.44 8.05
C VAL A 212 -13.96 -17.92 7.14
N ILE A 213 -14.09 -19.13 6.57
CA ILE A 213 -13.10 -19.68 5.64
C ILE A 213 -13.01 -18.81 4.38
N LEU A 214 -14.14 -18.36 3.83
CA LEU A 214 -14.16 -17.47 2.67
C LEU A 214 -13.55 -16.10 2.96
N ILE A 215 -13.78 -15.53 4.15
CA ILE A 215 -13.10 -14.31 4.63
C ILE A 215 -11.59 -14.51 4.61
N ILE A 216 -11.10 -15.61 5.19
CA ILE A 216 -9.67 -15.91 5.27
C ILE A 216 -9.06 -16.10 3.88
N VAL A 217 -9.71 -16.86 3.00
CA VAL A 217 -9.23 -17.10 1.63
C VAL A 217 -9.22 -15.82 0.80
N LEU A 218 -10.26 -14.98 0.88
CA LEU A 218 -10.30 -13.69 0.17
C LEU A 218 -9.21 -12.73 0.67
N ILE A 219 -8.98 -12.66 1.97
CA ILE A 219 -7.89 -11.87 2.55
C ILE A 219 -6.53 -12.39 2.07
N MET A 220 -6.31 -13.71 2.04
CA MET A 220 -5.06 -14.30 1.53
C MET A 220 -4.83 -13.99 0.04
N ILE A 221 -5.87 -14.00 -0.79
CA ILE A 221 -5.77 -13.72 -2.23
C ILE A 221 -5.44 -12.24 -2.50
N PHE A 222 -5.97 -11.30 -1.72
CA PHE A 222 -5.72 -9.87 -1.94
C PHE A 222 -4.43 -9.35 -1.30
N ILE A 223 -3.82 -10.09 -0.37
CA ILE A 223 -2.54 -9.72 0.25
C ILE A 223 -1.33 -10.13 -0.61
N HIS A 224 -1.46 -11.11 -1.51
CA HIS A 224 -0.37 -11.57 -2.39
C HIS A 224 -0.17 -10.62 -3.58
#